data_AF-A0A522DLW2-F1
#
_entry.id   AF-A0A522DLW2-F1
#
_cell.length_a   1.000
_cell.length_b   1.000
_cell.length_c   1.000
_cell.angle_alpha   90.00
_cell.angle_beta   90.00
_cell.angle_gamma   90.00
#
_symmetry.space_group_name_H-M   'P 1'
#
loop_
_entity.id
_entity.type
_entity.pdbx_description
1 polymer ?
#
loop_
_entity_poly.entity_id
_entity_poly.type
_entity_poly.pdbx_seq_one_letter_code
_entity_poly.pdbx_strand_id
1 'polypeptide(L)'
;MHSSIGKSVGQYAYLHISALEQVATNFRELVSIASTIAGISELGAFNVIKISYDQKNVTLLDYPDFIDDPFPVLRRFWTVDLEKRKSLYRTYENSLNPPILHRKELLLAEDHPQKGKFSALTCTAEQIGLFDDSIRIGFKRC
;
A
#
# COMPACT_ATOMS: atom_id res chain seq x y z
N MET A 1 3.78 -3.12 -23.98
CA MET A 1 2.55 -2.68 -23.29
C MET A 1 2.82 -2.81 -21.80
N HIS A 2 3.20 -1.72 -21.12
CA HIS A 2 3.42 -1.76 -19.67
C HIS A 2 2.07 -1.51 -19.00
N SER A 3 1.35 -2.59 -18.66
CA SER A 3 0.19 -2.48 -17.79
C SER A 3 0.62 -1.84 -16.48
N SER A 4 -0.04 -0.75 -16.11
CA SER A 4 0.21 -0.02 -14.87
C SER A 4 -0.32 -0.86 -13.70
N ILE A 5 0.50 -1.76 -13.18
CA ILE A 5 0.13 -2.59 -12.03
C ILE A 5 0.32 -1.77 -10.75
N GLY A 6 -0.78 -1.55 -10.01
CA GLY A 6 -0.80 -0.77 -8.77
C GLY A 6 -1.35 0.66 -8.93
N LYS A 7 -1.36 1.40 -7.81
CA LYS A 7 -1.88 2.77 -7.72
C LYS A 7 -0.73 3.78 -7.76
N SER A 8 -0.79 4.70 -8.71
CA SER A 8 0.02 5.91 -8.72
C SER A 8 -0.64 7.01 -7.88
N VAL A 9 0.02 7.51 -6.83
CA VAL A 9 -0.43 8.65 -6.02
C VAL A 9 0.70 9.66 -5.87
N GLY A 10 0.56 10.81 -6.54
CA GLY A 10 1.61 11.81 -6.60
C GLY A 10 2.89 11.21 -7.18
N GLN A 11 4.00 11.33 -6.45
CA GLN A 11 5.33 10.85 -6.84
C GLN A 11 5.62 9.38 -6.41
N TYR A 12 4.58 8.63 -6.02
CA TYR A 12 4.72 7.28 -5.48
C TYR A 12 3.84 6.27 -6.21
N ALA A 13 4.38 5.07 -6.43
CA ALA A 13 3.64 3.89 -6.82
C ALA A 13 3.35 3.04 -5.57
N TYR A 14 2.13 2.53 -5.45
CA TYR A 14 1.70 1.61 -4.40
C TYR A 14 1.24 0.29 -5.02
N LEU A 15 1.67 -0.82 -4.42
CA LEU A 15 1.41 -2.16 -4.92
C LEU A 15 1.22 -3.13 -3.75
N HIS A 16 0.26 -4.04 -3.86
CA HIS A 16 0.18 -5.18 -2.96
C HIS A 16 1.19 -6.27 -3.36
N ILE A 17 1.78 -6.98 -2.39
CA ILE A 17 2.82 -8.00 -2.64
C ILE A 17 2.37 -9.11 -3.60
N SER A 18 1.06 -9.41 -3.68
CA SER A 18 0.53 -10.42 -4.62
C SER A 18 0.74 -10.05 -6.08
N ALA A 19 0.94 -8.77 -6.38
CA ALA A 19 1.20 -8.28 -7.72
C ALA A 19 2.70 -8.06 -8.00
N LEU A 20 3.57 -8.37 -7.03
CA LEU A 20 5.02 -8.16 -7.14
C LEU A 20 5.66 -9.04 -8.24
N GLU A 21 5.08 -10.20 -8.54
CA GLU A 21 5.59 -11.08 -9.61
C GLU A 21 5.32 -10.53 -11.01
N GLN A 22 4.31 -9.66 -11.14
CA GLN A 22 3.85 -9.12 -12.42
C GLN A 22 4.54 -7.80 -12.79
N VAL A 23 5.25 -7.17 -11.85
CA VAL A 23 6.01 -5.92 -12.10
C VAL A 23 7.40 -6.21 -12.64
N ALA A 24 8.02 -5.17 -13.23
CA ALA A 24 9.35 -5.25 -13.80
C ALA A 24 10.42 -5.71 -12.78
N THR A 25 11.43 -6.44 -13.25
CA THR A 25 12.45 -7.06 -12.40
C THR A 25 13.19 -6.06 -11.51
N ASN A 26 13.47 -4.85 -12.00
CA ASN A 26 14.10 -3.79 -11.22
C ASN A 26 13.27 -3.46 -9.96
N PHE A 27 11.94 -3.47 -10.05
CA PHE A 27 11.08 -3.18 -8.90
C PHE A 27 11.20 -4.27 -7.82
N ARG A 28 11.26 -5.54 -8.24
CA ARG A 28 11.47 -6.67 -7.31
C ARG A 28 12.81 -6.60 -6.61
N GLU A 29 13.87 -6.22 -7.33
CA GLU A 29 15.20 -6.03 -6.77
C GLU A 29 15.22 -4.91 -5.72
N LEU A 30 14.60 -3.76 -6.00
CA LEU A 30 14.51 -2.66 -5.03
C LEU A 30 13.80 -3.08 -3.74
N VAL A 31 12.72 -3.86 -3.85
CA VAL A 31 12.00 -4.41 -2.69
C VAL A 31 12.89 -5.38 -1.91
N SER A 32 13.60 -6.28 -2.59
CA SER A 32 14.53 -7.22 -1.94
C SER A 32 15.65 -6.51 -1.20
N ILE A 33 16.25 -5.48 -1.81
CA ILE A 33 17.29 -4.65 -1.19
C ILE A 33 16.71 -3.90 0.00
N ALA A 34 15.52 -3.33 -0.14
CA ALA A 34 14.84 -2.62 0.95
C ALA A 34 14.55 -3.54 2.14
N SER A 35 14.02 -4.74 1.91
CA SER A 35 13.78 -5.74 2.97
C SER A 35 15.07 -6.10 3.70
N THR A 36 16.17 -6.25 2.97
CA THR A 36 17.49 -6.54 3.54
C THR A 36 17.98 -5.39 4.43
N ILE A 37 17.90 -4.14 3.97
CA ILE A 37 18.29 -2.94 4.74
C ILE A 37 17.38 -2.74 5.97
N ALA A 38 16.10 -3.08 5.84
CA ALA A 38 15.14 -3.01 6.93
C ALA A 38 15.31 -4.15 7.95
N GLY A 39 16.16 -5.15 7.67
CA GLY A 39 16.36 -6.31 8.54
C GLY A 39 15.14 -7.23 8.62
N ILE A 40 14.31 -7.25 7.57
CA ILE A 40 13.09 -8.05 7.52
C ILE A 40 13.44 -9.45 7.03
N SER A 41 13.37 -10.43 7.93
CA SER A 41 13.58 -11.86 7.64
C SER A 41 12.27 -12.67 7.59
N GLU A 42 11.19 -12.13 8.16
CA GLU A 42 9.89 -12.79 8.24
C GLU A 42 9.12 -12.68 6.91
N LEU A 43 8.74 -13.84 6.36
CA LEU A 43 7.80 -13.90 5.23
C LEU A 43 6.45 -13.35 5.68
N GLY A 44 5.91 -12.38 4.94
CA GLY A 44 4.63 -11.75 5.28
C GLY A 44 4.70 -10.61 6.29
N ALA A 45 5.91 -10.12 6.63
CA ALA A 45 6.06 -8.97 7.54
C ALA A 45 5.41 -7.68 7.02
N PHE A 46 5.15 -7.57 5.72
CA PHE A 46 4.43 -6.49 5.04
C PHE A 46 3.64 -7.06 3.87
N ASN A 47 2.62 -6.32 3.43
CA ASN A 47 1.79 -6.72 2.29
C ASN A 47 1.53 -5.60 1.28
N VAL A 48 1.89 -4.36 1.61
CA VAL A 48 1.83 -3.23 0.68
C VAL A 48 3.22 -2.62 0.55
N ILE A 49 3.58 -2.30 -0.68
CA ILE A 49 4.85 -1.68 -1.06
C ILE A 49 4.51 -0.30 -1.61
N LYS A 50 5.27 0.71 -1.19
CA LYS A 50 5.25 2.07 -1.72
C LYS A 50 6.64 2.43 -2.22
N ILE A 51 6.79 2.80 -3.48
CA ILE A 51 8.09 3.19 -4.06
C ILE A 51 7.97 4.59 -4.67
N SER A 52 8.97 5.44 -4.45
CA SER A 52 9.06 6.73 -5.12
C SER A 52 9.47 6.56 -6.59
N TYR A 53 9.00 7.43 -7.50
CA TYR A 53 9.34 7.30 -8.93
C TYR A 53 10.83 7.49 -9.24
N ASP A 54 11.54 8.24 -8.40
CA ASP A 54 12.99 8.35 -8.47
C ASP A 54 13.72 7.07 -7.97
N GLN A 55 12.96 6.07 -7.50
CA GLN A 55 13.44 4.78 -6.99
C GLN A 55 14.44 4.90 -5.83
N LYS A 56 14.42 6.02 -5.10
CA LYS A 56 15.31 6.27 -3.96
C LYS A 56 14.74 5.79 -2.63
N ASN A 57 13.41 5.77 -2.52
CA ASN A 57 12.72 5.43 -1.29
C ASN A 57 11.74 4.28 -1.51
N VAL A 58 11.85 3.27 -0.65
CA VAL A 58 10.91 2.14 -0.60
C VAL A 58 10.31 2.11 0.79
N THR A 59 8.99 2.11 0.89
CA THR A 59 8.28 1.90 2.14
C THR A 59 7.53 0.58 2.09
N LEU A 60 7.74 -0.26 3.09
CA LEU A 60 7.11 -1.55 3.28
C LEU A 60 6.05 -1.38 4.37
N LEU A 61 4.78 -1.59 4.03
CA LEU A 61 3.63 -1.33 4.90
C LEU A 61 2.92 -2.64 5.23
N ASP A 62 2.55 -2.76 6.50
CA ASP A 62 1.91 -3.94 7.06
C ASP A 62 0.49 -3.61 7.51
N TYR A 63 -0.47 -4.13 6.74
CA TYR A 63 -1.90 -4.04 6.99
C TYR A 63 -2.42 -5.43 7.40
N PRO A 64 -2.53 -5.77 8.70
CA PRO A 64 -3.13 -7.04 9.12
C PRO A 64 -4.50 -7.24 8.48
N ASP A 65 -4.84 -8.50 8.22
CA ASP A 65 -6.14 -8.92 7.68
C ASP A 65 -6.54 -8.19 6.37
N PHE A 66 -5.57 -7.80 5.54
CA PHE A 66 -5.79 -7.00 4.33
C PHE A 66 -6.90 -7.54 3.40
N ILE A 67 -7.10 -8.85 3.36
CA ILE A 67 -8.14 -9.49 2.54
C ILE A 67 -9.49 -9.44 3.25
N ASP A 68 -9.52 -9.80 4.53
CA ASP A 68 -10.74 -10.03 5.31
C ASP A 68 -11.34 -8.74 5.88
N ASP A 69 -10.49 -7.83 6.38
CA ASP A 69 -10.89 -6.52 6.88
C ASP A 69 -11.17 -5.57 5.69
N PRO A 70 -12.39 -5.03 5.56
CA PRO A 70 -12.72 -4.05 4.52
C PRO A 70 -11.80 -2.81 4.51
N PHE A 71 -11.40 -2.32 5.69
CA PHE A 71 -10.62 -1.10 5.89
C PHE A 71 -9.46 -1.36 6.85
N PRO A 72 -8.43 -2.12 6.41
CA PRO A 72 -7.39 -2.57 7.30
C PRO A 72 -6.57 -1.38 7.80
N VAL A 73 -6.19 -1.47 9.07
CA VAL A 73 -5.41 -0.46 9.77
C VAL A 73 -3.92 -0.69 9.54
N LEU A 74 -3.14 0.38 9.37
CA LEU A 74 -1.68 0.27 9.28
C LEU A 74 -1.10 -0.11 10.65
N ARG A 75 -0.60 -1.34 10.78
CA ARG A 75 0.04 -1.82 12.02
C ARG A 75 1.43 -1.24 12.17
N ARG A 76 2.26 -1.37 11.13
CA ARG A 76 3.67 -0.96 11.14
C ARG A 76 4.18 -0.71 9.74
N PHE A 77 5.29 0.01 9.63
CA PHE A 77 5.97 0.21 8.36
C PHE A 77 7.47 0.45 8.52
N TRP A 78 8.19 0.20 7.43
CA TRP A 78 9.61 0.50 7.28
C TRP A 78 9.81 1.37 6.07
N THR A 79 10.38 2.57 6.25
CA THR A 79 10.82 3.41 5.14
C THR A 79 12.32 3.27 4.97
N VAL A 80 12.74 2.88 3.78
CA VAL A 80 14.13 2.64 3.41
C VAL A 80 14.58 3.68 2.41
N ASP A 81 15.63 4.42 2.77
CA ASP A 81 16.40 5.27 1.87
C ASP A 81 17.50 4.39 1.25
N LEU A 82 17.34 4.07 -0.03
CA LEU A 82 18.22 3.15 -0.76
C LEU A 82 19.60 3.74 -1.03
N GLU A 83 19.71 5.07 -1.15
CA GLU A 83 20.98 5.76 -1.36
C GLU A 83 21.81 5.76 -0.07
N LYS A 84 21.18 6.09 1.07
CA LYS A 84 21.84 6.14 2.38
C LYS A 84 21.95 4.78 3.05
N ARG A 85 21.26 3.76 2.51
CA ARG A 85 21.12 2.43 3.11
C ARG A 85 20.66 2.49 4.56
N LYS A 86 19.65 3.33 4.83
CA LYS A 86 19.06 3.50 6.17
C LYS A 86 17.59 3.13 6.13
N SER A 87 17.14 2.47 7.19
CA SER A 87 15.74 2.17 7.43
C SER A 87 15.21 2.96 8.62
N LEU A 88 13.95 3.38 8.53
CA LEU A 88 13.17 3.96 9.61
C LEU A 88 12.00 3.02 9.86
N TYR A 89 11.90 2.48 11.08
CA TYR A 89 10.78 1.68 11.53
C TYR A 89 9.79 2.53 12.34
N ARG A 90 8.49 2.34 12.11
CA ARG A 90 7.42 2.88 12.96
C ARG A 90 6.28 1.86 13.12
N THR A 91 5.65 1.88 14.28
CA THR A 91 4.48 1.06 14.63
C THR A 91 3.35 1.95 15.15
N TYR A 92 2.11 1.53 14.90
CA TYR A 92 0.89 2.13 15.41
C TYR A 92 0.13 1.18 16.35
N GLU A 93 0.73 0.08 16.81
CA GLU A 93 0.09 -0.89 17.71
C GLU A 93 -0.45 -0.26 19.01
N ASN A 94 0.20 0.81 19.49
CA ASN A 94 -0.22 1.57 20.66
C ASN A 94 -0.87 2.92 20.32
N SER A 95 -1.21 3.14 19.04
CA SER A 95 -1.83 4.39 18.60
C SER A 95 -3.33 4.37 18.88
N LEU A 96 -3.84 5.45 19.46
CA LEU A 96 -5.28 5.65 19.62
C LEU A 96 -5.98 6.03 18.30
N ASN A 97 -5.22 6.47 17.29
CA ASN A 97 -5.76 6.86 16.00
C ASN A 97 -4.81 6.41 14.87
N PRO A 98 -4.75 5.10 14.58
CA PRO A 98 -3.88 4.56 13.55
C PRO A 98 -4.41 4.87 12.14
N PRO A 99 -3.54 5.03 11.12
CA PRO A 99 -3.98 5.27 9.75
C PRO A 99 -4.79 4.09 9.19
N ILE A 100 -5.91 4.39 8.54
CA ILE A 100 -6.78 3.40 7.89
C ILE A 100 -6.49 3.39 6.38
N LEU A 101 -6.43 2.19 5.78
CA LEU A 101 -6.30 2.08 4.34
C LEU A 101 -7.66 2.26 3.65
N HIS A 102 -7.80 3.38 2.95
CA HIS A 102 -8.91 3.61 2.04
C HIS A 102 -8.56 3.12 0.63
N ARG A 103 -9.56 2.63 -0.09
CA ARG A 103 -9.44 2.23 -1.51
C ARG A 103 -8.38 1.15 -1.78
N LYS A 104 -8.37 0.07 -0.98
CA LYS A 104 -7.38 -1.03 -1.09
C LYS A 104 -7.42 -1.75 -2.45
N GLU A 105 -8.55 -1.69 -3.16
CA GLU A 105 -8.71 -2.22 -4.52
C GLU A 105 -7.73 -1.63 -5.53
N LEU A 106 -7.26 -0.40 -5.29
CA LEU A 106 -6.34 0.28 -6.18
C LEU A 106 -4.91 -0.27 -6.07
N LEU A 107 -4.60 -0.96 -4.98
CA LEU A 107 -3.27 -1.55 -4.75
C LEU A 107 -3.11 -2.91 -5.44
N LEU A 108 -4.21 -3.49 -5.89
CA LEU A 108 -4.26 -4.81 -6.51
C LEU A 108 -4.13 -4.71 -8.03
N ALA A 109 -3.59 -5.78 -8.63
CA ALA A 109 -3.55 -5.96 -10.08
C ALA A 109 -4.96 -5.85 -10.69
N GLU A 110 -5.05 -5.43 -11.96
CA GLU A 110 -6.32 -5.20 -12.64
C GLU A 110 -7.19 -6.45 -12.77
N ASP A 111 -6.56 -7.62 -12.90
CA ASP A 111 -7.17 -8.93 -13.03
C ASP A 111 -7.49 -9.59 -11.66
N HIS A 112 -7.22 -8.91 -10.55
CA HIS A 112 -7.41 -9.51 -9.23
C HIS A 112 -8.89 -9.79 -8.94
N PRO A 113 -9.29 -11.04 -8.59
CA PRO A 113 -10.69 -11.45 -8.50
C PRO A 113 -11.48 -10.68 -7.45
N GLN A 114 -10.82 -10.23 -6.37
CA GLN A 114 -11.46 -9.47 -5.30
C GLN A 114 -11.54 -7.96 -5.55
N LYS A 115 -10.92 -7.44 -6.62
CA LYS A 115 -10.88 -5.99 -6.90
C LYS A 115 -12.27 -5.40 -7.06
N GLY A 116 -13.17 -6.11 -7.75
CA GLY A 116 -14.57 -5.71 -7.91
C GLY A 116 -15.33 -5.63 -6.59
N LYS A 117 -15.15 -6.62 -5.70
CA LYS A 117 -15.77 -6.65 -4.37
C LYS A 117 -15.32 -5.46 -3.52
N PHE A 118 -14.02 -5.19 -3.50
CA PHE A 118 -13.46 -4.08 -2.73
C PHE A 118 -13.88 -2.71 -3.29
N SER A 119 -13.90 -2.56 -4.61
CA SER A 119 -14.40 -1.33 -5.26
C SER A 119 -15.86 -1.02 -4.90
N ALA A 120 -16.74 -2.03 -4.96
CA ALA A 120 -18.14 -1.87 -4.58
C ALA A 120 -18.30 -1.48 -3.11
N LEU A 121 -17.54 -2.12 -2.21
CA LEU A 121 -17.56 -1.81 -0.79
C LEU A 121 -17.08 -0.38 -0.50
N THR A 122 -15.98 0.05 -1.12
CA THR A 122 -15.47 1.42 -1.03
C THR A 122 -16.52 2.43 -1.52
N CYS A 123 -17.19 2.15 -2.65
CA CYS A 123 -18.23 3.01 -3.19
C CYS A 123 -19.44 3.14 -2.23
N THR A 124 -19.91 2.03 -1.65
CA THR A 124 -20.98 2.07 -0.65
C THR A 124 -20.57 2.85 0.60
N ALA A 125 -19.34 2.65 1.09
CA ALA A 125 -18.83 3.37 2.25
C ALA A 125 -18.71 4.88 2.00
N GLU A 126 -18.29 5.29 0.80
CA GLU A 126 -18.26 6.70 0.38
C GLU A 126 -19.68 7.29 0.27
N GLN A 127 -20.64 6.53 -0.26
CA GLN A 127 -22.03 6.99 -0.39
C GLN A 127 -22.73 7.22 0.95
N ILE A 128 -22.38 6.45 1.99
CA ILE A 128 -22.92 6.63 3.34
C ILE A 128 -22.12 7.64 4.18
N GLY A 129 -21.14 8.32 3.58
CA GLY A 129 -20.35 9.36 4.24
C GLY A 129 -19.34 8.84 5.26
N LEU A 130 -18.93 7.56 5.18
CA LEU A 130 -18.00 6.94 6.16
C LEU A 130 -16.64 7.66 6.21
N PHE A 131 -16.28 8.42 5.17
CA PHE A 131 -15.03 9.15 5.04
C PHE A 131 -15.19 10.67 4.91
N ASP A 132 -16.40 11.20 5.10
CA ASP A 132 -16.67 12.64 4.91
C ASP A 132 -16.04 13.52 6.01
N ASP A 133 -15.62 12.93 7.14
CA ASP A 133 -15.03 13.64 8.28
C ASP A 133 -13.51 13.87 8.23
N SER A 134 -12.88 13.78 7.05
CA SER A 134 -11.53 14.33 6.84
C SER A 134 -11.53 15.50 5.85
N ILE A 135 -12.15 16.60 6.27
CA ILE A 135 -12.02 17.99 5.77
C ILE A 135 -12.24 18.16 4.24
N ARG A 136 -13.47 18.61 3.91
CA ARG A 136 -13.87 19.34 2.68
C ARG A 136 -13.72 18.57 1.36
N ILE A 137 -14.82 17.90 1.01
CA ILE A 137 -15.47 17.77 -0.30
C ILE A 137 -14.54 17.90 -1.53
N GLY A 138 -14.25 16.75 -2.12
CA GLY A 138 -13.75 16.61 -3.47
C GLY A 138 -14.39 15.41 -4.16
N PHE A 139 -15.71 15.43 -4.34
CA PHE A 139 -16.39 14.38 -5.10
C PHE A 139 -15.89 14.38 -6.56
N LYS A 140 -15.23 13.31 -6.97
CA LYS A 140 -15.36 12.81 -8.34
C LYS A 140 -16.47 11.76 -8.32
N ARG A 141 -17.51 12.00 -9.11
CA ARG A 141 -18.57 11.01 -9.36
C ARG A 141 -17.94 9.74 -9.95
N CYS A 142 -18.46 8.60 -9.49
CA CYS A 142 -18.26 7.31 -10.14
C CYS A 142 -18.67 7.38 -11.61
#